data_AF-A0A1M7L6W9-F1
#
_entry.id   AF-A0A1M7L6W9-F1
#
_cell.length_a   1.000
_cell.length_b   1.000
_cell.length_c   1.000
_cell.angle_alpha   90.00
_cell.angle_beta   90.00
_cell.angle_gamma   90.00
#
_symmetry.space_group_name_H-M   'P 1'
#
loop_
_entity.id
_entity.type
_entity.pdbx_description
1 polymer ?
#
loop_
_entity_poly.entity_id
_entity_poly.type
_entity_poly.pdbx_seq_one_letter_code
_entity_poly.pdbx_strand_id
1 'polypeptide(L)'
;MKLIKALKWFFLALGIICLGAMIGLVFFIGDTNQLFAVWKFTEKFMVNALALAAPAFLCLGTFMAFLQIWKRQYGGKKLPSVLSLVFLGAVGFSLLVFGTDWLGESLETMKSPDGKHSLYYIDGEDGETESRSVYRKSGVFEYERIFYSDDNFSDFEWSEDGVEHDGKNFEC
;
A
#
# COMPACT_ATOMS: atom_id res chain seq x y z
N MET A 1 8.66 29.58 17.67
CA MET A 1 9.13 29.85 16.29
C MET A 1 9.99 28.72 15.74
N LYS A 2 10.89 28.13 16.54
CA LYS A 2 11.73 26.97 16.14
C LYS A 2 10.90 25.73 15.79
N LEU A 3 9.86 25.40 16.56
CA LEU A 3 9.00 24.22 16.35
C LEU A 3 8.31 24.20 14.97
N ILE A 4 7.58 25.26 14.59
CA ILE A 4 6.89 25.34 13.29
C ILE A 4 7.91 25.26 12.13
N LYS A 5 9.13 25.80 12.32
CA LYS A 5 10.19 25.73 11.31
C LYS A 5 10.73 24.32 11.15
N ALA A 6 10.92 23.59 12.26
CA ALA A 6 11.29 22.19 12.23
C ALA A 6 10.21 21.33 11.58
N LEU A 7 8.94 21.49 11.98
CA LEU A 7 7.80 20.75 11.43
C LEU A 7 7.62 20.97 9.91
N LYS A 8 7.78 22.20 9.43
CA LYS A 8 7.74 22.50 7.99
C LYS A 8 8.73 21.65 7.21
N TRP A 9 9.99 21.65 7.63
CA TRP A 9 11.05 20.91 6.95
C TRP A 9 10.87 19.40 7.10
N PHE A 10 10.40 18.95 8.26
CA PHE A 10 10.07 17.55 8.50
C PHE A 10 8.99 17.04 7.54
N PHE A 11 7.86 17.75 7.41
CA PHE A 11 6.78 17.36 6.49
C PHE A 11 7.18 17.45 5.01
N LEU A 12 7.95 18.47 4.62
CA LEU A 12 8.48 18.56 3.25
C LEU A 12 9.44 17.41 2.93
N ALA A 13 10.34 17.07 3.86
CA ALA A 13 11.26 15.95 3.69
C ALA A 13 10.50 14.62 3.59
N LEU A 14 9.51 14.40 4.45
CA LEU A 14 8.62 13.23 4.38
C LEU A 14 7.90 13.13 3.03
N GLY A 15 7.31 14.23 2.55
CA GLY A 15 6.63 14.25 1.24
C GLY A 15 7.57 13.87 0.09
N ILE A 16 8.80 14.38 0.09
CA ILE A 16 9.83 14.03 -0.91
C ILE A 16 10.23 12.55 -0.79
N ILE A 17 10.42 12.05 0.43
CA ILE A 17 10.74 10.63 0.66
C ILE A 17 9.61 9.74 0.17
N CYS A 18 8.34 10.10 0.42
CA CYS A 18 7.19 9.35 -0.07
C CYS A 18 7.13 9.32 -1.60
N LEU A 19 7.41 10.44 -2.28
CA LEU A 19 7.51 10.48 -3.75
C LEU A 19 8.66 9.60 -4.27
N GLY A 20 9.84 9.68 -3.64
CA GLY A 20 10.98 8.87 -4.02
C GLY A 20 10.72 7.38 -3.85
N ALA A 21 10.12 6.98 -2.73
CA ALA A 21 9.74 5.59 -2.46
C ALA A 21 8.68 5.08 -3.47
N MET A 22 7.69 5.91 -3.80
CA MET A 22 6.67 5.57 -4.79
C MET A 22 7.28 5.35 -6.18
N ILE A 23 8.15 6.27 -6.63
CA ILE A 23 8.86 6.12 -7.91
C ILE A 23 9.69 4.83 -7.90
N GLY A 24 10.42 4.58 -6.81
CA GLY A 24 11.19 3.35 -6.64
C GLY A 24 10.33 2.09 -6.79
N LEU A 25 9.21 2.02 -6.07
CA LEU A 25 8.28 0.89 -6.15
C LEU A 25 7.67 0.72 -7.53
N VAL A 26 7.29 1.81 -8.22
CA VAL A 26 6.74 1.74 -9.58
C VAL A 26 7.72 1.12 -10.58
N PHE A 27 9.04 1.29 -10.40
CA PHE A 27 10.03 0.62 -11.23
C PHE A 27 10.11 -0.90 -10.99
N PHE A 28 9.68 -1.40 -9.82
CA PHE A 28 9.69 -2.83 -9.49
C PHE A 28 8.42 -3.59 -9.93
N ILE A 29 7.27 -2.91 -10.05
CA ILE A 29 5.96 -3.50 -10.46
C ILE A 29 5.97 -4.07 -11.91
N GLY A 30 7.04 -3.87 -12.67
CA GLY A 30 7.13 -4.29 -14.08
C GLY A 30 7.24 -5.80 -14.31
N ASP A 31 7.54 -6.61 -13.30
CA ASP A 31 7.64 -8.07 -13.44
C ASP A 31 6.34 -8.75 -12.99
N THR A 32 5.53 -9.21 -13.95
CA THR A 32 4.18 -9.73 -13.68
C THR A 32 4.15 -11.04 -12.90
N ASN A 33 5.28 -11.74 -12.76
CA ASN A 33 5.37 -13.01 -12.06
C ASN A 33 5.93 -12.88 -10.64
N GLN A 34 6.46 -11.71 -10.28
CA GLN A 34 7.00 -11.44 -8.96
C GLN A 34 6.11 -10.41 -8.25
N LEU A 35 5.77 -10.72 -7.01
CA LEU A 35 5.03 -9.84 -6.13
C LEU A 35 5.96 -9.44 -4.98
N PHE A 36 6.09 -8.14 -4.74
CA PHE A 36 6.74 -7.63 -3.55
C PHE A 36 5.69 -7.29 -2.47
N ALA A 37 5.84 -7.85 -1.27
CA ALA A 37 4.95 -7.55 -0.15
C ALA A 37 5.69 -7.42 1.18
N VAL A 38 5.32 -6.38 1.95
CA VAL A 38 5.86 -6.08 3.28
C VAL A 38 4.72 -6.15 4.28
N TRP A 39 4.84 -7.02 5.29
CA TRP A 39 3.81 -7.17 6.34
C TRP A 39 2.41 -7.44 5.77
N LYS A 40 2.32 -8.21 4.68
CA LYS A 40 1.10 -8.52 3.91
C LYS A 40 0.57 -7.41 3.00
N PHE A 41 1.17 -6.21 3.03
CA PHE A 41 0.82 -5.15 2.10
C PHE A 41 1.58 -5.31 0.79
N THR A 42 0.83 -5.42 -0.30
CA THR A 42 1.37 -5.52 -1.65
C THR A 42 2.02 -4.21 -2.10
N GLU A 43 2.87 -4.28 -3.11
CA GLU A 43 3.43 -3.10 -3.77
C GLU A 43 2.36 -2.10 -4.26
N LYS A 44 1.26 -2.60 -4.80
CA LYS A 44 0.09 -1.79 -5.22
C LYS A 44 -0.48 -1.02 -4.02
N PHE A 45 -0.61 -1.68 -2.88
CA PHE A 45 -1.02 -1.03 -1.64
C PHE A 45 -0.05 0.02 -1.15
N MET A 46 1.24 -0.30 -1.14
CA MET A 46 2.27 0.66 -0.73
C MET A 46 2.29 1.89 -1.63
N VAL A 47 2.16 1.71 -2.94
CA VAL A 47 2.11 2.81 -3.92
C VAL A 47 0.88 3.68 -3.70
N ASN A 48 -0.30 3.09 -3.53
CA ASN A 48 -1.55 3.85 -3.34
C ASN A 48 -1.56 4.59 -1.99
N ALA A 49 -1.07 3.95 -0.92
CA ALA A 49 -0.89 4.61 0.37
C ALA A 49 0.10 5.79 0.27
N LEU A 50 1.22 5.62 -0.44
CA LEU A 50 2.18 6.69 -0.68
C LEU A 50 1.61 7.80 -1.56
N ALA A 51 0.74 7.47 -2.52
CA ALA A 51 0.07 8.43 -3.39
C ALA A 51 -0.90 9.35 -2.63
N LEU A 52 -1.45 8.89 -1.49
CA LEU A 52 -2.22 9.72 -0.57
C LEU A 52 -1.30 10.49 0.41
N ALA A 53 -0.28 9.81 0.94
CA ALA A 53 0.61 10.37 1.95
C ALA A 53 1.48 11.50 1.41
N ALA A 54 2.03 11.36 0.19
CA ALA A 54 2.92 12.36 -0.39
C ALA A 54 2.25 13.73 -0.57
N PRO A 55 1.08 13.86 -1.23
CA PRO A 55 0.35 15.12 -1.29
C PRO A 55 -0.05 15.63 0.08
N ALA A 56 -0.49 14.76 1.00
CA ALA A 56 -0.86 15.17 2.35
C ALA A 56 0.31 15.81 3.10
N PHE A 57 1.50 15.20 3.07
CA PHE A 57 2.69 15.76 3.71
C PHE A 57 3.18 17.05 3.03
N LEU A 58 3.14 17.13 1.71
CA LEU A 58 3.48 18.37 0.99
C LEU A 58 2.51 19.50 1.35
N CYS A 59 1.21 19.22 1.37
CA CYS A 59 0.18 20.18 1.77
C CYS A 59 0.35 20.60 3.23
N LEU A 60 0.69 19.70 4.15
CA LEU A 60 0.95 20.05 5.55
C LEU A 60 2.20 20.91 5.68
N GLY A 61 3.25 20.61 4.91
CA GLY A 61 4.47 21.41 4.83
C GLY A 61 4.20 22.83 4.32
N THR A 62 3.43 22.99 3.24
CA THR A 62 3.05 24.30 2.69
C THR A 62 2.12 25.06 3.63
N PHE A 63 1.17 24.39 4.28
CA PHE A 63 0.31 24.99 5.30
C PHE A 63 1.13 25.52 6.48
N MET A 64 2.09 24.75 6.98
CA MET A 64 3.01 25.20 8.04
C MET A 64 3.86 26.40 7.59
N ALA A 65 4.28 26.44 6.32
CA ALA A 65 4.96 27.61 5.75
C ALA A 65 4.06 28.85 5.73
N PHE A 66 2.80 28.69 5.32
CA PHE A 66 1.81 29.75 5.32
C PHE A 66 1.55 30.28 6.74
N LEU A 67 1.40 29.40 7.74
CA LEU A 67 1.25 29.77 9.15
C LEU A 67 2.40 30.66 9.65
N GLN A 68 3.64 30.39 9.22
CA GLN A 68 4.79 31.23 9.58
C GLN A 68 4.68 32.62 8.99
N ILE A 69 4.33 32.72 7.71
CA ILE A 69 4.16 34.00 7.01
C ILE A 69 3.03 34.80 7.65
N TRP A 70 1.89 34.16 7.88
CA TRP A 70 0.72 34.77 8.52
C TRP A 70 1.05 35.31 9.91
N LYS A 71 1.69 34.51 10.76
CA LYS A 71 2.07 34.95 12.11
C LYS A 71 3.04 36.13 12.09
N ARG A 72 3.94 36.17 11.10
CA ARG A 72 4.91 37.27 10.94
C ARG A 72 4.24 38.56 10.47
N GLN A 73 3.26 38.49 9.56
CA GLN A 73 2.62 39.68 9.00
C GLN A 73 1.44 40.20 9.83
N TYR A 74 0.67 39.32 10.46
CA TYR A 74 -0.57 39.68 11.17
C TYR A 74 -0.47 39.55 12.69
N GLY A 75 0.74 39.38 13.23
CA GLY A 75 1.00 39.38 14.67
C GLY A 75 0.33 38.24 15.45
N GLY A 76 -0.13 37.18 14.76
CA GLY A 76 -0.80 36.04 15.39
C GLY A 76 -2.28 36.25 15.71
N LYS A 77 -2.97 37.20 15.06
CA LYS A 77 -4.45 37.25 15.08
C LYS A 77 -5.03 35.90 14.61
N LYS A 78 -6.18 35.51 15.20
CA LYS A 78 -6.84 34.20 15.01
C LYS A 78 -6.73 33.72 13.56
N LEU A 79 -6.25 32.48 13.40
CA LEU A 79 -6.23 31.83 12.09
C LEU A 79 -7.65 31.84 11.52
N PRO A 80 -7.86 32.09 10.22
CA PRO A 80 -9.18 31.92 9.63
C PRO A 80 -9.55 30.44 9.79
N SER A 81 -10.54 30.14 10.63
CA SER A 81 -11.02 28.77 10.90
C SER A 81 -11.39 28.03 9.61
N VAL A 82 -11.80 28.79 8.59
CA VAL A 82 -12.09 28.33 7.23
C VAL A 82 -10.91 27.62 6.58
N LEU A 83 -9.67 28.11 6.76
CA LEU A 83 -8.49 27.52 6.11
C LEU A 83 -8.15 26.14 6.70
N SER A 84 -8.29 25.98 8.02
CA SER A 84 -8.12 24.69 8.69
C SER A 84 -9.22 23.70 8.29
N LEU A 85 -10.45 24.18 8.13
CA LEU A 85 -11.60 23.38 7.72
C LEU A 85 -11.52 22.92 6.27
N VAL A 86 -11.07 23.78 5.34
CA VAL A 86 -10.84 23.41 3.94
C VAL A 86 -9.74 22.36 3.83
N PHE A 87 -8.70 22.47 4.66
CA PHE A 87 -7.60 21.51 4.67
C PHE A 87 -8.02 20.13 5.22
N LEU A 88 -8.69 20.12 6.38
CA LEU A 88 -9.29 18.90 6.94
C LEU A 88 -10.35 18.30 6.00
N GLY A 89 -11.11 19.15 5.32
CA GLY A 89 -12.09 18.76 4.31
C GLY A 89 -11.44 18.11 3.09
N ALA A 90 -10.33 18.63 2.58
CA ALA A 90 -9.61 18.03 1.44
C ALA A 90 -8.99 16.68 1.79
N VAL A 91 -8.45 16.53 3.00
CA VAL A 91 -7.90 15.25 3.50
C VAL A 91 -9.03 14.24 3.76
N GLY A 92 -10.15 14.67 4.35
CA GLY A 92 -11.32 13.81 4.55
C GLY A 92 -11.99 13.42 3.23
N PHE A 93 -12.06 14.33 2.27
CA PHE A 93 -12.65 14.09 0.95
C PHE A 93 -11.79 13.15 0.10
N SER A 94 -10.46 13.26 0.17
CA SER A 94 -9.59 12.27 -0.48
C SER A 94 -9.82 10.88 0.11
N LEU A 95 -9.88 10.72 1.44
CA LEU A 95 -10.21 9.43 2.05
C LEU A 95 -11.60 8.89 1.64
N LEU A 96 -12.61 9.77 1.51
CA LEU A 96 -13.96 9.38 1.10
C LEU A 96 -14.08 9.04 -0.39
N VAL A 97 -13.36 9.74 -1.26
CA VAL A 97 -13.39 9.51 -2.72
C VAL A 97 -12.64 8.24 -3.10
N PHE A 98 -11.51 7.97 -2.45
CA PHE A 98 -10.70 6.81 -2.77
C PHE A 98 -11.18 5.53 -2.05
N GLY A 99 -11.86 5.64 -0.91
CA GLY A 99 -12.28 4.44 -0.15
C GLY A 99 -11.10 3.59 0.30
N THR A 100 -11.36 2.43 0.92
CA THR A 100 -10.32 1.47 1.31
C THR A 100 -9.94 0.52 0.18
N ASP A 101 -10.85 0.27 -0.75
CA ASP A 101 -10.69 -0.76 -1.79
C ASP A 101 -9.69 -0.30 -2.87
N TRP A 102 -9.58 1.01 -3.10
CA TRP A 102 -8.53 1.58 -3.94
C TRP A 102 -7.12 1.44 -3.33
N LEU A 103 -7.00 1.14 -2.03
CA LEU A 103 -5.69 0.86 -1.45
C LEU A 103 -5.13 -0.45 -1.99
N GLY A 104 -5.87 -1.27 -2.74
CA GLY A 104 -5.35 -2.47 -3.38
C GLY A 104 -5.32 -3.69 -2.47
N GLU A 105 -4.81 -4.78 -3.01
CA GLU A 105 -4.97 -6.10 -2.43
C GLU A 105 -4.01 -6.37 -1.26
N SER A 106 -4.46 -7.18 -0.30
CA SER A 106 -3.62 -7.72 0.77
C SER A 106 -3.23 -9.17 0.49
N LEU A 107 -1.99 -9.51 0.80
CA LEU A 107 -1.49 -10.87 0.68
C LEU A 107 -2.00 -11.72 1.85
N GLU A 108 -2.81 -12.72 1.55
CA GLU A 108 -3.27 -13.70 2.52
C GLU A 108 -2.31 -14.89 2.61
N THR A 109 -2.47 -15.73 3.63
CA THR A 109 -1.60 -16.89 3.83
C THR A 109 -2.43 -18.12 4.10
N MET A 110 -2.15 -19.16 3.33
CA MET A 110 -2.67 -20.50 3.47
C MET A 110 -1.59 -21.42 4.01
N LYS A 111 -1.97 -22.39 4.83
CA LYS A 111 -1.08 -23.45 5.28
C LYS A 111 -1.64 -24.80 4.85
N SER A 112 -0.73 -25.73 4.55
CA SER A 112 -1.11 -27.13 4.34
C SER A 112 -1.80 -27.69 5.60
N PRO A 113 -2.62 -28.76 5.47
CA PRO A 113 -3.29 -29.39 6.60
C PRO A 113 -2.33 -29.87 7.71
N ASP A 114 -1.12 -30.29 7.33
CA ASP A 114 -0.05 -30.68 8.25
C ASP A 114 0.80 -29.50 8.76
N GLY A 115 0.55 -28.30 8.22
CA GLY A 115 1.21 -27.06 8.59
C GLY A 115 2.66 -26.90 8.11
N LYS A 116 3.18 -27.83 7.31
CA LYS A 116 4.57 -27.81 6.83
C LYS A 116 4.80 -26.84 5.68
N HIS A 117 3.82 -26.67 4.80
CA HIS A 117 3.90 -25.79 3.64
C HIS A 117 3.02 -24.57 3.83
N SER A 118 3.41 -23.45 3.21
CA SER A 118 2.62 -22.23 3.22
C SER A 118 2.58 -21.60 1.84
N LEU A 119 1.37 -21.32 1.38
CA LEU A 119 1.11 -20.57 0.16
C LEU A 119 0.58 -19.19 0.51
N TYR A 120 0.75 -18.27 -0.40
CA TYR A 120 0.27 -16.90 -0.28
C TYR A 120 -0.69 -16.63 -1.43
N TYR A 121 -1.75 -15.89 -1.20
CA TYR A 121 -2.70 -15.60 -2.28
C TYR A 121 -3.25 -14.20 -2.21
N ILE A 122 -3.74 -13.75 -3.36
CA ILE A 122 -4.50 -12.52 -3.50
C ILE A 122 -5.79 -12.89 -4.24
N ASP A 123 -6.93 -12.53 -3.66
CA ASP A 123 -8.22 -12.62 -4.33
C ASP A 123 -8.28 -11.59 -5.47
N GLY A 124 -8.61 -12.04 -6.67
CA GLY A 124 -8.79 -11.16 -7.82
C GLY A 124 -10.14 -10.43 -7.76
N GLU A 125 -10.11 -9.12 -8.01
CA GLU A 125 -11.30 -8.34 -8.35
C GLU A 125 -11.57 -8.47 -9.85
N ASP A 126 -12.14 -9.57 -10.32
CA ASP A 126 -12.83 -9.53 -11.62
C ASP A 126 -14.17 -10.26 -11.52
N GLY A 127 -15.23 -9.46 -11.68
CA GLY A 127 -16.61 -9.72 -11.22
C GLY A 127 -17.37 -10.88 -11.86
N GLU A 128 -16.71 -11.89 -12.43
CA GLU A 128 -17.39 -13.08 -12.95
C GLU A 128 -16.70 -14.41 -12.58
N THR A 129 -15.56 -14.39 -11.87
CA THR A 129 -14.95 -15.62 -11.33
C THR A 129 -14.00 -15.21 -10.20
N GLU A 130 -14.10 -15.83 -9.02
CA GLU A 130 -13.17 -15.60 -7.89
C GLU A 130 -11.78 -16.17 -8.22
N SER A 131 -11.14 -15.64 -9.26
CA SER A 131 -9.82 -16.07 -9.68
C SER A 131 -8.80 -15.55 -8.67
N ARG A 132 -8.04 -16.47 -8.09
CA ARG A 132 -7.03 -16.16 -7.08
C ARG A 132 -5.65 -16.32 -7.67
N SER A 133 -4.80 -15.33 -7.48
CA SER A 133 -3.38 -15.49 -7.78
C SER A 133 -2.69 -16.16 -6.60
N VAL A 134 -2.07 -17.31 -6.82
CA VAL A 134 -1.35 -18.07 -5.79
C VAL A 134 0.15 -17.89 -5.96
N TYR A 135 0.85 -17.64 -4.86
CA TYR A 135 2.25 -17.31 -4.79
C TYR A 135 2.98 -18.19 -3.77
N ARG A 136 4.25 -18.48 -4.05
CA ARG A 136 5.20 -19.03 -3.08
C ARG A 136 6.20 -17.96 -2.66
N LYS A 137 6.76 -18.09 -1.46
CA LYS A 137 7.77 -17.15 -0.98
C LYS A 137 9.14 -17.49 -1.58
N SER A 138 9.70 -16.60 -2.40
CA SER A 138 11.01 -16.78 -3.04
C SER A 138 12.12 -16.01 -2.33
N GLY A 139 11.79 -14.92 -1.62
CA GLY A 139 12.74 -14.08 -0.91
C GLY A 139 12.23 -13.56 0.42
N VAL A 140 12.90 -12.54 0.99
CA VAL A 140 12.49 -11.96 2.28
C VAL A 140 11.14 -11.24 2.14
N PHE A 141 10.95 -10.52 1.04
CA PHE A 141 9.74 -9.76 0.70
C PHE A 141 9.19 -10.10 -0.69
N GLU A 142 9.84 -11.04 -1.39
CA GLU A 142 9.51 -11.44 -2.75
C GLU A 142 8.71 -12.74 -2.75
N TYR A 143 7.68 -12.75 -3.58
CA TYR A 143 6.77 -13.86 -3.78
C TYR A 143 6.66 -14.12 -5.27
N GLU A 144 6.76 -15.37 -5.68
CA GLU A 144 6.67 -15.79 -7.08
C GLU A 144 5.30 -16.39 -7.33
N ARG A 145 4.58 -15.91 -8.36
CA ARG A 145 3.30 -16.50 -8.74
C ARG A 145 3.55 -17.89 -9.31
N ILE A 146 2.88 -18.88 -8.74
CA ILE A 146 2.99 -20.27 -9.18
C ILE A 146 1.85 -20.66 -10.12
N PHE A 147 0.62 -20.23 -9.83
CA PHE A 147 -0.55 -20.46 -10.70
C PHE A 147 -1.71 -19.50 -10.36
N TYR A 148 -2.73 -19.53 -11.21
CA TYR A 148 -4.04 -18.94 -10.97
C TYR A 148 -5.03 -20.06 -10.68
N SER A 149 -5.93 -19.87 -9.72
CA SER A 149 -6.93 -20.87 -9.38
C SER A 149 -8.29 -20.22 -9.19
N ASP A 150 -9.29 -20.76 -9.85
CA ASP A 150 -10.70 -20.49 -9.59
C ASP A 150 -11.29 -21.47 -8.57
N ASP A 151 -10.56 -22.54 -8.26
CA ASP A 151 -10.99 -23.59 -7.33
C ASP A 151 -10.96 -23.10 -5.88
N ASN A 152 -11.79 -23.76 -5.06
CA ASN A 152 -11.78 -23.54 -3.63
C ASN A 152 -10.54 -24.21 -3.01
N PHE A 153 -9.93 -23.57 -2.03
CA PHE A 153 -8.70 -24.06 -1.42
C PHE A 153 -8.83 -25.42 -0.73
N SER A 154 -10.07 -25.83 -0.40
CA SER A 154 -10.37 -27.18 0.11
C SER A 154 -10.04 -28.28 -0.88
N ASP A 155 -9.95 -27.95 -2.17
CA ASP A 155 -9.85 -28.89 -3.26
C ASP A 155 -8.39 -29.07 -3.73
N PHE A 156 -7.45 -28.36 -3.09
CA PHE A 156 -6.03 -28.46 -3.38
C PHE A 156 -5.46 -29.77 -2.83
N GLU A 157 -4.83 -30.54 -3.71
CA GLU A 157 -4.13 -31.76 -3.34
C GLU A 157 -2.72 -31.40 -2.87
N TRP A 158 -2.46 -31.58 -1.57
CA TRP A 158 -1.15 -31.33 -0.98
C TRP A 158 -0.29 -32.60 -1.07
N SER A 159 0.93 -32.45 -1.59
CA SER A 159 1.95 -33.48 -1.64
C SER A 159 2.99 -33.27 -0.54
N GLU A 160 3.96 -34.18 -0.40
CA GLU A 160 5.09 -33.99 0.53
C GLU A 160 6.01 -32.82 0.14
N ASP A 161 6.01 -32.46 -1.15
CA ASP A 161 6.90 -31.44 -1.71
C ASP A 161 6.19 -30.08 -1.92
N GLY A 162 4.84 -30.05 -1.89
CA GLY A 162 4.08 -28.82 -2.11
C GLY A 162 2.61 -29.06 -2.47
N VAL A 163 2.13 -28.38 -3.52
CA VAL A 163 0.72 -28.45 -3.97
C VAL A 163 0.62 -28.92 -5.41
N GLU A 164 -0.27 -29.87 -5.68
CA GLU A 164 -0.64 -30.29 -7.02
C GLU A 164 -1.85 -29.48 -7.51
N HIS A 165 -1.71 -28.88 -8.68
CA HIS A 165 -2.77 -28.14 -9.36
C HIS A 165 -2.68 -28.36 -10.87
N ASP A 166 -3.80 -28.70 -11.52
CA ASP A 166 -3.87 -29.07 -12.95
C ASP A 166 -2.85 -30.13 -13.39
N GLY A 167 -2.59 -31.12 -12.52
CA GLY A 167 -1.64 -32.22 -12.79
C GLY A 167 -0.16 -31.79 -12.79
N LYS A 168 0.15 -30.61 -12.24
CA LYS A 168 1.53 -30.13 -12.01
C LYS A 168 1.75 -29.93 -10.52
N ASN A 169 2.89 -30.41 -10.03
CA ASN A 169 3.31 -30.19 -8.65
C ASN A 169 4.13 -28.88 -8.56
N PHE A 170 3.76 -28.04 -7.60
CA PHE A 170 4.42 -26.77 -7.30
C PHE A 170 5.07 -26.85 -5.92
N GLU A 171 6.40 -26.82 -5.89
CA GLU A 171 7.19 -26.90 -4.65
C GLU A 171 7.01 -25.65 -3.77
N CYS A 172 6.82 -25.89 -2.46
CA CYS A 172 6.43 -24.88 -1.45
C CYS A 172 7.37 -24.83 -0.24
#